data_AF-A0A7Y2BRH3-F1
#
_entry.id   AF-A0A7Y2BRH3-F1
#
_cell.length_a   1.000
_cell.length_b   1.000
_cell.length_c   1.000
_cell.angle_alpha   90.00
_cell.angle_beta   90.00
_cell.angle_gamma   90.00
#
_symmetry.space_group_name_H-M   'P 1'
#
loop_
_entity.id
_entity.type
_entity.pdbx_description
1 polymer ?
#
loop_
_entity_poly.entity_id
_entity_poly.type
_entity_poly.pdbx_seq_one_letter_code
_entity_poly.pdbx_strand_id
1 'polypeptide(L)'
;DTFANDNFLTRGQEAAVEINENDTVQVELTPGQASFHHGKLLHASAPNHSDERRIGFAINFIAPHVRQTVAGEDFGILVRGEDRYGHFVHVPWPSEDMSKEALSWHNRILNTQNEAMYDGAEDAAR
;
A
#
# COMPACT_ATOMS: atom_id res chain seq x y z
N ASP A 1 6.12 -17.05 -5.36
CA ASP A 1 6.83 -15.89 -5.93
C ASP A 1 7.31 -16.24 -7.31
N THR A 2 6.89 -15.49 -8.34
CA THR A 2 7.26 -15.77 -9.73
C THR A 2 8.38 -14.85 -10.24
N PHE A 3 8.64 -13.73 -9.53
CA PHE A 3 9.60 -12.68 -9.91
C PHE A 3 9.47 -12.25 -11.38
N ALA A 4 8.26 -12.32 -11.94
CA ALA A 4 8.01 -12.05 -13.35
C ALA A 4 8.34 -10.59 -13.69
N ASN A 5 9.04 -10.37 -14.80
CA ASN A 5 9.53 -9.04 -15.22
C ASN A 5 8.41 -8.04 -15.55
N ASP A 6 7.19 -8.52 -15.74
CA ASP A 6 5.97 -7.76 -16.02
C ASP A 6 5.09 -7.55 -14.79
N ASN A 7 5.54 -7.99 -13.61
CA ASN A 7 4.81 -7.81 -12.35
C ASN A 7 5.49 -6.75 -11.46
N PHE A 8 4.75 -5.68 -11.16
CA PHE A 8 5.20 -4.60 -10.27
C PHE A 8 5.10 -4.95 -8.78
N LEU A 9 4.47 -6.07 -8.42
CA LEU A 9 4.49 -6.56 -7.05
C LEU A 9 5.89 -7.08 -6.75
N THR A 10 6.46 -6.64 -5.63
CA THR A 10 7.85 -6.87 -5.25
C THR A 10 8.25 -8.34 -5.14
N ARG A 11 7.27 -9.27 -5.08
CA ARG A 11 7.48 -10.72 -5.07
C ARG A 11 6.83 -11.45 -6.26
N GLY A 12 6.36 -10.72 -7.28
CA GLY A 12 5.69 -11.30 -8.45
C GLY A 12 4.46 -12.14 -8.06
N GLN A 13 3.71 -11.72 -7.05
CA GLN A 13 2.61 -12.51 -6.52
C GLN A 13 1.41 -12.46 -7.47
N GLU A 14 0.73 -13.59 -7.62
CA GLU A 14 -0.53 -13.70 -8.35
C GLU A 14 -1.55 -14.43 -7.47
N ALA A 15 -2.82 -14.11 -7.66
CA ALA A 15 -3.88 -14.87 -7.02
C ALA A 15 -3.96 -16.25 -7.68
N ALA A 16 -3.89 -17.33 -6.89
CA ALA A 16 -3.99 -18.70 -7.38
C ALA A 16 -5.44 -19.10 -7.69
N VAL A 17 -6.12 -18.29 -8.50
CA VAL A 17 -7.51 -18.49 -8.94
C VAL A 17 -7.63 -18.11 -10.41
N GLU A 18 -8.41 -18.87 -11.16
CA GLU A 18 -8.78 -18.47 -12.52
C GLU A 18 -9.77 -17.32 -12.45
N ILE A 19 -9.46 -16.23 -13.16
CA ILE A 19 -10.33 -15.05 -13.27
C ILE A 19 -10.96 -15.06 -14.67
N ASN A 20 -12.28 -15.13 -14.72
CA ASN A 20 -13.02 -14.90 -15.95
C ASN A 20 -13.10 -13.40 -16.21
N GLU A 21 -12.54 -12.94 -17.32
CA GLU A 21 -12.52 -11.51 -17.66
C GLU A 21 -13.92 -10.90 -17.78
N ASN A 22 -14.93 -11.71 -18.12
CA ASN A 22 -16.33 -11.25 -18.19
C ASN A 22 -16.92 -10.88 -16.81
N ASP A 23 -16.29 -11.34 -15.73
CA ASP A 23 -16.70 -11.02 -14.35
C ASP A 23 -15.93 -9.83 -13.77
N THR A 24 -15.09 -9.18 -14.59
CA THR A 24 -14.32 -8.00 -14.20
C THR A 24 -15.03 -6.70 -14.53
N VAL A 25 -14.70 -5.64 -13.79
CA VAL A 25 -15.26 -4.30 -14.01
C VAL A 25 -14.11 -3.32 -14.20
N GLN A 26 -14.19 -2.53 -15.28
CA GLN A 26 -13.24 -1.44 -15.52
C GLN A 26 -13.52 -0.26 -14.58
N VAL A 27 -12.47 0.25 -13.94
CA VAL A 27 -12.55 1.41 -13.06
C VAL A 27 -11.99 2.62 -13.80
N GLU A 28 -12.83 3.24 -14.62
CA GLU A 28 -12.49 4.44 -15.38
C GLU A 28 -12.83 5.69 -14.56
N LEU A 29 -11.83 6.52 -14.28
CA LEU A 29 -11.95 7.70 -13.43
C LEU A 29 -11.41 8.95 -14.14
N THR A 30 -12.08 10.07 -13.94
CA THR A 30 -11.55 11.39 -14.30
C THR A 30 -10.69 11.96 -13.17
N PRO A 31 -9.80 12.93 -13.44
CA PRO A 31 -8.98 13.56 -12.41
C PRO A 31 -9.83 14.10 -11.25
N GLY A 32 -9.49 13.70 -10.02
CA GLY A 32 -10.19 14.07 -8.79
C GLY A 32 -11.26 13.06 -8.34
N GLN A 33 -11.62 12.07 -9.14
CA GLN A 33 -12.46 10.96 -8.70
C GLN A 33 -11.65 9.90 -7.94
N ALA A 34 -12.35 9.12 -7.13
CA ALA A 34 -11.78 8.03 -6.36
C ALA A 34 -12.66 6.78 -6.46
N SER A 35 -12.02 5.62 -6.35
CA SER A 35 -12.68 4.34 -6.11
C SER A 35 -12.40 3.89 -4.68
N PHE A 36 -13.38 3.25 -4.05
CA PHE A 36 -13.25 2.64 -2.74
C PHE A 36 -13.41 1.14 -2.89
N HIS A 37 -12.42 0.39 -2.45
CA HIS A 37 -12.45 -1.06 -2.48
C HIS A 37 -11.89 -1.63 -1.18
N HIS A 38 -12.32 -2.84 -0.86
CA HIS A 38 -11.75 -3.58 0.26
C HIS A 38 -10.31 -4.00 -0.11
N GLY A 39 -9.36 -3.95 0.84
CA GLY A 39 -7.95 -4.32 0.60
C GLY A 39 -7.70 -5.79 0.20
N LYS A 40 -8.76 -6.61 0.10
CA LYS A 40 -8.73 -8.00 -0.39
C LYS A 40 -9.46 -8.19 -1.72
N LEU A 41 -9.99 -7.11 -2.32
CA LEU A 41 -10.59 -7.19 -3.64
C LEU A 41 -9.48 -7.53 -4.63
N LEU A 42 -9.69 -8.55 -5.47
CA LEU A 42 -8.79 -8.83 -6.57
C LEU A 42 -8.88 -7.66 -7.57
N HIS A 43 -7.73 -7.06 -7.86
CA HIS A 43 -7.62 -5.94 -8.78
C HIS A 43 -6.30 -6.03 -9.54
N ALA A 44 -6.31 -5.51 -10.76
CA ALA A 44 -5.15 -5.46 -11.63
C ALA A 44 -5.19 -4.17 -12.44
N SER A 45 -4.06 -3.83 -13.06
CA SER A 45 -4.00 -2.73 -14.01
C SER A 45 -3.24 -3.16 -15.25
N ALA A 46 -3.85 -2.97 -16.41
CA ALA A 46 -3.19 -3.24 -17.69
C ALA A 46 -2.03 -2.26 -17.95
N PRO A 47 -1.09 -2.63 -18.85
CA PRO A 47 -0.05 -1.72 -19.34
C PRO A 47 -0.63 -0.41 -19.86
N ASN A 48 0.11 0.68 -19.66
CA ASN A 48 -0.24 1.98 -20.23
C ASN A 48 0.28 2.06 -21.67
N HIS A 49 -0.62 2.21 -22.63
CA HIS A 49 -0.31 2.34 -24.06
C HIS A 49 -0.32 3.79 -24.56
N SER A 50 -0.52 4.77 -23.68
CA SER A 50 -0.51 6.19 -24.04
C SER A 50 0.86 6.84 -23.79
N ASP A 51 1.09 7.99 -24.42
CA ASP A 51 2.30 8.81 -24.20
C ASP A 51 2.27 9.59 -22.88
N GLU A 52 1.14 9.56 -22.16
CA GLU A 52 0.91 10.31 -20.92
C GLU A 52 1.00 9.41 -19.68
N ARG A 53 1.47 9.95 -18.55
CA ARG A 53 1.57 9.19 -17.30
C ARG A 53 0.22 9.02 -16.63
N ARG A 54 -0.16 7.77 -16.33
CA ARG A 54 -1.26 7.46 -15.39
C ARG A 54 -0.73 7.49 -13.95
N ILE A 55 -1.21 8.43 -13.13
CA ILE A 55 -0.84 8.56 -11.72
C ILE A 55 -2.06 8.25 -10.85
N GLY A 56 -1.93 7.27 -9.95
CA GLY A 56 -2.90 6.96 -8.90
C GLY A 56 -2.32 7.23 -7.53
N PHE A 57 -3.15 7.70 -6.60
CA PHE A 57 -2.79 7.89 -5.19
C PHE A 57 -3.69 7.03 -4.33
N ALA A 58 -3.11 6.08 -3.60
CA ALA A 58 -3.83 5.16 -2.74
C ALA A 58 -3.73 5.58 -1.27
N ILE A 59 -4.88 5.55 -0.57
CA ILE A 59 -4.96 5.78 0.88
C ILE A 59 -5.64 4.56 1.50
N ASN A 60 -4.97 3.94 2.47
CA ASN A 60 -5.53 2.81 3.21
C ASN A 60 -6.14 3.32 4.53
N PHE A 61 -7.44 3.09 4.72
CA PHE A 61 -8.13 3.35 5.98
C PHE A 61 -8.32 2.06 6.76
N ILE A 62 -7.94 2.08 8.03
CA ILE A 62 -8.09 0.95 8.96
C ILE A 62 -8.61 1.46 10.31
N ALA A 63 -9.35 0.61 11.02
CA ALA A 63 -9.87 0.95 12.33
C ALA A 63 -8.81 0.71 13.43
N PRO A 64 -8.82 1.47 14.54
CA PRO A 64 -7.81 1.33 15.60
C PRO A 64 -7.72 -0.06 16.25
N HIS A 65 -8.78 -0.86 16.19
CA HIS A 65 -8.79 -2.23 16.72
C HIS A 65 -8.05 -3.24 15.83
N VAL A 66 -7.69 -2.87 14.60
CA VAL A 66 -6.92 -3.72 13.69
C VAL A 66 -5.47 -3.74 14.15
N ARG A 67 -4.84 -4.91 14.08
CA ARG A 67 -3.44 -5.11 14.44
C ARG A 67 -2.77 -5.97 13.38
N GLN A 68 -1.64 -5.54 12.84
CA GLN A 68 -0.83 -6.41 12.00
C GLN A 68 -0.14 -7.52 12.81
N THR A 69 0.22 -8.61 12.14
CA THR A 69 0.74 -9.82 12.82
C THR A 69 2.14 -10.21 12.35
N VAL A 70 2.80 -9.39 11.53
CA VAL A 70 4.06 -9.73 10.87
C VAL A 70 5.24 -8.99 11.48
N ALA A 71 5.17 -7.66 11.53
CA ALA A 71 6.19 -6.80 12.11
C ALA A 71 5.92 -6.49 13.59
N GLY A 72 6.97 -6.05 14.29
CA GLY A 72 6.89 -5.61 15.67
C GLY A 72 6.21 -4.25 15.86
N GLU A 73 6.14 -3.42 14.82
CA GLU A 73 5.62 -2.06 14.86
C GLU A 73 4.85 -1.72 13.57
N ASP A 74 3.78 -0.94 13.70
CA ASP A 74 3.01 -0.40 12.58
C ASP A 74 2.68 1.07 12.83
N PHE A 75 2.35 1.80 11.78
CA PHE A 75 2.22 3.25 11.82
C PHE A 75 0.87 3.69 11.26
N GLY A 76 0.33 4.77 11.80
CA GLY A 76 -0.92 5.34 11.31
C GLY A 76 -1.06 6.82 11.67
N ILE A 77 -1.84 7.54 10.87
CA ILE A 77 -2.31 8.88 11.22
C ILE A 77 -3.76 8.75 11.68
N LEU A 78 -4.07 9.17 12.90
CA LEU A 78 -5.45 9.18 13.40
C LEU A 78 -6.23 10.31 12.71
N VAL A 79 -7.08 9.93 11.76
CA VAL A 79 -7.88 10.89 10.97
C VAL A 79 -9.32 11.06 11.48
N ARG A 80 -9.80 10.16 12.35
CA ARG A 80 -11.16 10.22 12.92
C ARG A 80 -11.26 9.44 14.24
N GLY A 81 -11.95 10.02 15.22
CA GLY A 81 -12.28 9.34 16.47
C GLY A 81 -11.11 9.33 17.46
N GLU A 82 -10.95 8.22 18.17
CA GLU A 82 -9.94 8.02 19.22
C GLU A 82 -9.38 6.60 19.10
N ASP A 83 -8.07 6.45 19.33
CA ASP A 83 -7.41 5.14 19.43
C ASP A 83 -7.31 4.72 20.91
N ARG A 84 -7.98 3.62 21.26
CA ARG A 84 -7.95 3.00 22.60
C ARG A 84 -7.15 1.69 22.65
N TYR A 85 -6.56 1.28 21.53
CA TYR A 85 -5.92 -0.03 21.38
C TYR A 85 -4.40 0.07 21.35
N GLY A 86 -3.85 1.19 20.84
CA GLY A 86 -2.41 1.43 20.83
C GLY A 86 -1.65 0.44 19.95
N HIS A 87 -2.27 -0.04 18.87
CA HIS A 87 -1.65 -0.95 17.91
C HIS A 87 -0.79 -0.23 16.86
N PHE A 88 -0.93 1.09 16.75
CA PHE A 88 -0.20 1.93 15.80
C PHE A 88 0.62 2.98 16.53
N VAL A 89 1.84 3.23 16.04
CA VAL A 89 2.58 4.44 16.36
C VAL A 89 1.96 5.59 15.56
N HIS A 90 1.52 6.62 16.27
CA HIS A 90 0.88 7.77 15.64
C HIS A 90 1.93 8.65 14.97
N VAL A 91 1.85 8.76 13.65
CA VAL A 91 2.70 9.63 12.86
C VAL A 91 2.15 11.06 12.97
N PRO A 92 2.99 12.06 13.31
CA PRO A 92 2.53 13.43 13.39
C PRO A 92 2.20 14.00 12.02
N TRP A 93 1.34 15.01 12.00
CA TRP A 93 1.12 15.79 10.78
C TRP A 93 2.40 16.55 10.39
N PRO A 94 2.78 16.55 9.11
CA PRO A 94 3.91 17.36 8.66
C PRO A 94 3.59 18.85 8.86
N SER A 95 4.54 19.60 9.38
CA SER A 95 4.42 21.05 9.59
C SER A 95 4.70 21.86 8.32
N GLU A 96 5.54 21.32 7.44
CA GLU A 96 5.93 21.90 6.15
C GLU A 96 6.39 20.78 5.20
N ASP A 97 6.38 21.09 3.90
CA ASP A 97 6.86 20.18 2.87
C ASP A 97 8.33 19.81 3.11
N MET A 98 8.62 18.51 3.09
CA MET A 98 9.98 17.98 3.24
C MET A 98 10.71 18.43 4.52
N SER A 99 9.98 18.75 5.59
CA SER A 99 10.60 19.06 6.88
C SER A 99 11.54 17.94 7.33
N LYS A 100 12.61 18.30 8.05
CA LYS A 100 13.56 17.31 8.58
C LYS A 100 12.87 16.24 9.43
N GLU A 101 11.85 16.64 10.18
CA GLU A 101 11.06 15.73 11.02
C GLU A 101 10.21 14.77 10.17
N ALA A 102 9.48 15.28 9.18
CA ALA A 102 8.66 14.44 8.30
C ALA A 102 9.51 13.44 7.51
N LEU A 103 10.69 13.86 7.02
CA LEU A 103 11.65 12.97 6.36
C LEU A 103 12.21 11.91 7.32
N SER A 104 12.45 12.27 8.58
CA SER A 104 12.88 11.29 9.59
C SER A 104 11.80 10.24 9.87
N TRP A 105 10.53 10.65 9.96
CA TRP A 105 9.40 9.71 10.08
C TRP A 105 9.27 8.82 8.85
N HIS A 106 9.34 9.40 7.66
CA HIS A 106 9.30 8.66 6.40
C HIS A 106 10.36 7.56 6.34
N ASN A 107 11.61 7.89 6.67
CA ASN A 107 12.71 6.93 6.68
C ASN A 107 12.49 5.81 7.70
N ARG A 108 11.99 6.12 8.90
CA ARG A 108 11.66 5.10 9.92
C ARG A 108 10.58 4.14 9.41
N ILE A 109 9.50 4.68 8.87
CA ILE A 109 8.37 3.89 8.36
C ILE A 109 8.84 2.96 7.25
N LEU A 110 9.59 3.49 6.27
CA LEU A 110 10.11 2.69 5.17
C LEU A 110 11.03 1.56 5.66
N ASN A 111 11.95 1.85 6.58
CA ASN A 111 12.86 0.83 7.09
C ASN A 111 12.10 -0.31 7.80
N THR A 112 11.17 0.03 8.70
CA THR A 112 10.36 -0.98 9.41
C THR A 112 9.45 -1.78 8.46
N GLN A 113 8.84 -1.14 7.46
CA GLN A 113 8.01 -1.83 6.48
C GLN A 113 8.82 -2.73 5.56
N ASN A 114 10.03 -2.30 5.14
CA ASN A 114 10.93 -3.12 4.34
C ASN A 114 11.40 -4.35 5.11
N GLU A 115 11.77 -4.21 6.39
CA GLU A 115 12.12 -5.35 7.25
C GLU A 115 10.98 -6.39 7.28
N ALA A 116 9.73 -5.94 7.43
CA ALA A 116 8.57 -6.82 7.42
C ALA A 116 8.25 -7.44 6.05
N MET A 117 8.41 -6.67 4.96
CA MET A 117 8.08 -7.12 3.61
C MET A 117 9.09 -8.16 3.08
N TYR A 118 10.36 -8.04 3.47
CA TYR A 118 11.43 -8.93 3.06
C TYR A 118 11.73 -10.04 4.07
N ASP A 119 11.03 -10.11 5.20
CA ASP A 119 11.16 -11.21 6.15
C ASP A 119 10.82 -12.55 5.47
N GLY A 120 11.80 -13.47 5.44
CA GLY A 120 11.69 -14.76 4.79
C GLY A 120 11.72 -14.75 3.24
N ALA A 121 12.10 -13.65 2.59
CA ALA A 121 12.33 -13.62 1.14
C ALA A 121 13.72 -14.17 0.79
N GLU A 122 13.79 -15.12 -0.17
CA GLU A 122 15.06 -15.73 -0.61
C GLU A 122 15.97 -14.75 -1.37
N ASP A 123 15.38 -13.75 -2.04
CA ASP A 123 16.08 -12.66 -2.72
C ASP A 123 15.52 -11.31 -2.27
N ALA A 124 16.11 -10.74 -1.22
CA ALA A 124 15.89 -9.35 -0.82
C ALA A 124 16.68 -8.42 -1.77
N ALA A 125 16.23 -8.26 -3.01
CA ALA A 125 16.90 -7.37 -3.95
C ALA A 125 15.92 -6.68 -4.93
N ARG A 126 15.55 -5.45 -4.60
CA ARG A 126 15.88 -4.27 -5.40
C ARG A 126 15.68 -2.97 -4.62
#